data_AF-A0A2S6NMJ8-F1
#
_entry.id   AF-A0A2S6NMJ8-F1
#
_cell.length_a   1.000
_cell.length_b   1.000
_cell.length_c   1.000
_cell.angle_alpha   90.00
_cell.angle_beta   90.00
_cell.angle_gamma   90.00
#
_symmetry.space_group_name_H-M   'P 1'
#
loop_
_entity.id
_entity.type
_entity.pdbx_description
1 polymer ?
#
loop_
_entity_poly.entity_id
_entity_poly.type
_entity_poly.pdbx_seq_one_letter_code
_entity_poly.pdbx_strand_id
1 'polypeptide(L)'
;MPRPVIDNPILNSPFLAPERHWVLDENGVPTGIHAEGRRSSAFIVPVPPSKHKQADQGSLDLDDSWGTPISNDYINEVRSKVAAWRSLGDAGLDRTVTPVTARLLRYWRDPDRQRRLFFCQIEAAETAIWLAEVAPKLELDRLRTLNAEANPGLLRIAFKLATGAGKTTVMAMLIAWQTLNAARKKRGSSRFTDAFLVIAPGITVRDRLRLVAEQT
;
A
#
# COMPACT_ATOMS: atom_id res chain seq x y z
N MET A 1 -27.07 20.31 7.59
CA MET A 1 -26.34 21.53 7.15
C MET A 1 -26.03 21.39 5.65
N PRO A 2 -26.01 22.49 4.88
CA PRO A 2 -25.63 22.43 3.46
C PRO A 2 -24.18 21.94 3.33
N ARG A 3 -23.94 21.07 2.34
CA ARG A 3 -22.64 20.45 2.10
C ARG A 3 -21.63 21.53 1.68
N PRO A 4 -20.45 21.63 2.30
CA PRO A 4 -19.45 22.62 1.90
C PRO A 4 -19.04 22.37 0.46
N VAL A 5 -19.04 23.42 -0.36
CA VAL A 5 -18.52 23.37 -1.73
C VAL A 5 -17.00 23.46 -1.64
N ILE A 6 -16.29 22.45 -2.14
CA ILE A 6 -14.84 22.40 -2.17
C ILE A 6 -14.39 22.66 -3.60
N ASP A 7 -13.84 23.85 -3.85
CA ASP A 7 -13.43 24.28 -5.20
C ASP A 7 -12.26 23.45 -5.74
N ASN A 8 -11.29 23.11 -4.88
CA ASN A 8 -10.17 22.24 -5.23
C ASN A 8 -10.04 21.09 -4.22
N PRO A 9 -10.45 19.85 -4.57
CA PRO A 9 -10.37 18.72 -3.66
C PRO A 9 -8.94 18.16 -3.49
N ILE A 10 -7.97 18.59 -4.30
CA ILE A 10 -6.61 18.05 -4.32
C ILE A 10 -5.70 18.85 -3.36
N LEU A 11 -5.29 18.22 -2.26
CA LEU A 11 -4.44 18.84 -1.24
C LEU A 11 -2.94 18.59 -1.38
N ASN A 12 -2.55 17.48 -2.03
CA ASN A 12 -1.18 16.97 -2.02
C ASN A 12 -0.66 16.71 -3.44
N SER A 13 0.65 16.82 -3.60
CA SER A 13 1.35 16.33 -4.79
C SER A 13 1.23 14.79 -4.89
N PRO A 14 1.04 14.23 -6.09
CA PRO A 14 1.05 12.77 -6.27
C PRO A 14 2.45 12.17 -6.13
N PHE A 15 3.50 13.00 -6.11
CA PHE A 15 4.90 12.58 -6.10
C PHE A 15 5.58 12.68 -4.74
N LEU A 16 4.94 13.33 -3.77
CA LEU A 16 5.46 13.50 -2.41
C LEU A 16 4.59 12.75 -1.41
N ALA A 17 5.14 12.51 -0.22
CA ALA A 17 4.35 11.98 0.88
C ALA A 17 3.20 12.96 1.19
N PRO A 18 1.99 12.46 1.48
CA PRO A 18 0.86 13.33 1.79
C PRO A 18 1.10 14.03 3.14
N GLU A 19 1.02 15.35 3.12
CA GLU A 19 1.25 16.22 4.27
C GLU A 19 -0.06 16.75 4.86
N ARG A 20 -1.19 16.64 4.14
CA ARG A 20 -2.49 17.09 4.61
C ARG A 20 -3.60 16.14 4.19
N HIS A 21 -4.72 16.17 4.90
CA HIS A 21 -5.92 15.45 4.49
C HIS A 21 -7.19 16.19 4.90
N TRP A 22 -8.27 16.00 4.14
CA TRP A 22 -9.59 16.50 4.53
C TRP A 22 -10.08 15.77 5.79
N VAL A 23 -10.58 16.51 6.76
CA VAL A 23 -11.34 15.95 7.88
C VAL A 23 -12.67 15.45 7.34
N LEU A 24 -13.06 14.24 7.75
CA LEU A 24 -14.33 13.64 7.36
C LEU A 24 -15.30 13.75 8.54
N ASP A 25 -16.58 13.95 8.23
CA ASP A 25 -17.66 13.79 9.21
C ASP A 25 -17.98 12.31 9.46
N GLU A 26 -18.95 12.05 10.34
CA GLU A 26 -19.44 10.71 10.70
C GLU A 26 -19.94 9.88 9.50
N ASN A 27 -20.34 10.55 8.42
CA ASN A 27 -20.80 9.91 7.18
C ASN A 27 -19.67 9.74 6.16
N GLY A 28 -18.42 10.04 6.52
CA GLY A 28 -17.26 9.97 5.65
C GLY A 28 -17.19 11.10 4.61
N VAL A 29 -17.96 12.18 4.79
CA VAL A 29 -18.00 13.32 3.88
C VAL A 29 -16.97 14.38 4.30
N PRO A 30 -16.18 14.94 3.36
CA PRO A 30 -15.26 16.03 3.69
C PRO A 30 -15.98 17.24 4.29
N THR A 31 -15.50 17.72 5.43
CA THR A 31 -16.07 18.88 6.16
C THR A 31 -15.64 20.22 5.57
N GLY A 32 -14.74 20.23 4.58
CA GLY A 32 -14.10 21.45 4.07
C GLY A 32 -12.97 21.97 4.96
N ILE A 33 -12.70 21.32 6.09
CA ILE A 33 -11.55 21.59 6.96
C ILE A 33 -10.48 20.53 6.67
N HIS A 34 -9.21 20.93 6.59
CA HIS A 34 -8.09 20.00 6.46
C HIS A 34 -7.30 19.92 7.77
N ALA A 35 -6.66 18.77 7.97
CA ALA A 35 -5.72 18.51 9.05
C ALA A 35 -4.34 18.20 8.48
N GLU A 36 -3.31 18.47 9.28
CA GLU A 36 -1.91 18.17 8.97
C GLU A 36 -1.63 16.66 9.09
N GLY A 37 -0.62 16.22 8.36
CA GLY A 37 -0.19 14.84 8.23
C GLY A 37 -1.01 13.99 7.26
N ARG A 38 -0.50 12.77 7.04
CA ARG A 38 -1.19 11.71 6.31
C ARG A 38 -2.35 11.19 7.15
N ARG A 39 -3.52 11.03 6.53
CA ARG A 39 -4.67 10.36 7.16
C ARG A 39 -4.29 8.96 7.64
N SER A 40 -4.53 8.69 8.93
CA SER A 40 -4.38 7.36 9.53
C SER A 40 -5.24 6.32 8.80
N SER A 41 -4.70 5.11 8.64
CA SER A 41 -5.44 4.00 8.06
C SER A 41 -6.51 3.53 9.06
N ALA A 42 -7.74 3.41 8.59
CA ALA A 42 -8.87 2.86 9.35
C ALA A 42 -9.80 2.09 8.41
N PHE A 43 -10.53 1.11 8.95
CA PHE A 43 -11.66 0.46 8.29
C PHE A 43 -12.92 1.26 8.58
N ILE A 44 -13.64 1.57 7.51
CA ILE A 44 -15.02 2.06 7.60
C ILE A 44 -15.84 0.90 7.10
N VAL A 45 -16.56 0.22 8.01
CA VAL A 45 -17.51 -0.82 7.64
C VAL A 45 -18.75 -0.09 7.13
N PRO A 46 -19.03 -0.09 5.81
CA PRO A 46 -20.18 0.64 5.29
C PRO A 46 -21.45 -0.12 5.70
N VAL A 47 -22.35 0.57 6.39
CA VAL A 47 -23.70 0.05 6.67
C VAL A 47 -24.53 0.22 5.39
N PRO A 48 -25.05 -0.85 4.77
CA PRO A 48 -26.05 -0.70 3.73
C PRO A 48 -27.30 -0.08 4.35
N PRO A 49 -27.87 1.00 3.79
CA PRO A 49 -29.12 1.54 4.30
C PRO A 49 -30.21 0.46 4.19
N SER A 50 -30.97 0.25 5.27
CA SER A 50 -32.06 -0.71 5.27
C SER A 50 -33.09 -0.32 4.20
N LYS A 51 -33.29 -1.20 3.22
CA LYS A 51 -34.25 -0.96 2.12
C LYS A 51 -35.72 -1.03 2.56
N HIS A 52 -35.98 -1.40 3.81
CA HIS A 52 -37.33 -1.51 4.36
C HIS A 52 -37.42 -0.77 5.69
N LYS A 53 -38.23 0.29 5.75
CA LYS A 53 -38.80 0.78 7.02
C LYS A 53 -39.85 -0.24 7.47
N GLN A 54 -39.43 -1.30 8.15
CA GLN A 54 -40.37 -2.18 8.86
C GLN A 54 -40.56 -1.64 10.28
N ALA A 55 -41.83 -1.52 10.66
CA ALA A 55 -42.27 -0.99 11.93
C ALA A 55 -41.76 -1.86 13.09
N ASP A 56 -41.16 -1.18 14.07
CA ASP A 56 -41.10 -1.51 15.50
C ASP A 56 -41.01 -3.00 15.87
N GLN A 57 -39.87 -3.62 15.55
CA GLN A 57 -39.46 -4.87 16.17
C GLN A 57 -38.08 -4.65 16.82
N GLY A 58 -38.01 -4.94 18.13
CA GLY A 58 -36.89 -4.61 19.01
C GLY A 58 -35.53 -4.94 18.43
N SER A 59 -34.59 -4.01 18.61
CA SER A 59 -33.20 -4.14 18.19
C SER A 59 -32.60 -5.41 18.81
N LEU A 60 -32.25 -6.37 17.96
CA LEU A 60 -31.19 -7.30 18.31
C LEU A 60 -29.92 -6.46 18.44
N ASP A 61 -29.28 -6.50 19.61
CA ASP A 61 -27.98 -5.90 19.90
C ASP A 61 -26.92 -6.57 19.01
N LEU A 62 -26.88 -6.15 17.76
CA LEU A 62 -25.79 -6.38 16.85
C LEU A 62 -24.70 -5.38 17.24
N ASP A 63 -23.65 -5.88 17.87
CA ASP A 63 -22.34 -5.26 18.12
C ASP A 63 -22.20 -3.76 17.75
N ASP A 64 -22.36 -2.85 18.70
CA ASP A 64 -22.33 -1.36 18.58
C ASP A 64 -21.10 -0.73 17.88
N SER A 65 -20.19 -1.51 17.31
CA SER A 65 -19.07 -1.04 16.49
C SER A 65 -19.46 -0.61 15.06
N TRP A 66 -20.76 -0.63 14.71
CA TRP A 66 -21.23 -0.24 13.37
C TRP A 66 -21.02 1.26 13.10
N GLY A 67 -20.36 1.59 11.98
CA GLY A 67 -20.14 2.98 11.55
C GLY A 67 -18.93 3.69 12.19
N THR A 68 -18.36 3.15 13.28
CA THR A 68 -17.16 3.72 13.90
C THR A 68 -15.91 3.33 13.10
N PRO A 69 -15.02 4.29 12.75
CA PRO A 69 -13.75 3.97 12.11
C PRO A 69 -12.89 3.07 13.01
N ILE A 70 -12.67 1.83 12.60
CA ILE A 70 -11.77 0.90 13.30
C ILE A 70 -10.36 1.18 12.82
N SER A 71 -9.50 1.74 13.68
CA SER A 71 -8.10 2.02 13.33
C SER A 71 -7.39 0.77 12.85
N ASN A 72 -6.57 0.90 11.80
CA ASN A 72 -5.71 -0.16 11.33
C ASN A 72 -4.30 0.05 11.88
N ASP A 73 -4.14 -0.23 13.17
CA ASP A 73 -2.93 0.08 13.94
C ASP A 73 -1.69 -0.59 13.36
N TYR A 74 -1.80 -1.86 12.96
CA TYR A 74 -0.69 -2.59 12.35
C TYR A 74 -0.19 -1.92 11.07
N ILE A 75 -1.10 -1.48 10.18
CA ILE A 75 -0.71 -0.80 8.95
C ILE A 75 -0.12 0.58 9.25
N ASN A 76 -0.64 1.30 10.24
CA ASN A 76 -0.07 2.58 10.66
C ASN A 76 1.34 2.39 11.24
N GLU A 77 1.57 1.34 12.04
CA GLU A 77 2.88 0.98 12.58
C GLU A 77 3.89 0.64 11.46
N VAL A 78 3.51 -0.19 10.48
CA VAL A 78 4.36 -0.51 9.33
C VAL A 78 4.69 0.75 8.53
N ARG A 79 3.73 1.65 8.29
CA ARG A 79 3.99 2.93 7.61
C ARG A 79 5.03 3.77 8.37
N SER A 80 4.91 3.86 9.69
CA SER A 80 5.87 4.58 10.53
C SER A 80 7.27 3.96 10.46
N LYS A 81 7.38 2.62 10.51
CA LYS A 81 8.67 1.92 10.37
C LYS A 81 9.32 2.13 9.01
N VAL A 82 8.54 2.06 7.93
CA VAL A 82 9.02 2.33 6.57
C VAL A 82 9.44 3.79 6.43
N ALA A 83 8.70 4.73 7.02
CA ALA A 83 9.06 6.15 7.03
C ALA A 83 10.36 6.41 7.80
N ALA A 84 10.55 5.78 8.97
CA ALA A 84 11.77 5.86 9.76
C ALA A 84 12.97 5.23 9.03
N TRP A 85 12.77 4.12 8.32
CA TRP A 85 13.82 3.55 7.48
C TRP A 85 14.17 4.47 6.31
N ARG A 86 13.17 5.09 5.67
CA ARG A 86 13.38 6.04 4.57
C ARG A 86 14.16 7.27 5.00
N SER A 87 13.95 7.78 6.22
CA SER A 87 14.63 8.97 6.74
C SER A 87 16.13 8.75 7.01
N LEU A 88 16.61 7.51 7.02
CA LEU A 88 18.05 7.20 7.09
C LEU A 88 18.82 7.59 5.81
N GLY A 89 18.12 7.93 4.73
CA GLY A 89 18.72 8.37 3.47
C GLY A 89 19.61 7.31 2.81
N ASP A 90 20.58 7.74 2.01
CA ASP A 90 21.48 6.84 1.28
C ASP A 90 22.35 5.98 2.20
N ALA A 91 22.81 6.53 3.32
CA ALA A 91 23.59 5.78 4.31
C ALA A 91 22.77 4.62 4.92
N GLY A 92 21.46 4.82 5.12
CA GLY A 92 20.54 3.76 5.52
C GLY A 92 20.40 2.69 4.45
N LEU A 93 20.22 3.09 3.19
CA LEU A 93 20.09 2.14 2.08
C LEU A 93 21.33 1.23 1.97
N ASP A 94 22.53 1.81 1.92
CA ASP A 94 23.76 1.03 1.71
C ASP A 94 24.05 0.04 2.86
N ARG A 95 23.52 0.30 4.06
CA ARG A 95 23.70 -0.56 5.24
C ARG A 95 22.64 -1.63 5.40
N THR A 96 21.43 -1.43 4.86
CA THR A 96 20.25 -2.24 5.22
C THR A 96 19.71 -3.12 4.10
N VAL A 97 20.05 -2.84 2.84
CA VAL A 97 19.59 -3.61 1.67
C VAL A 97 20.75 -4.06 0.79
N THR A 98 20.49 -4.93 -0.19
CA THR A 98 21.54 -5.31 -1.15
C THR A 98 21.99 -4.10 -2.00
N PRO A 99 23.21 -4.15 -2.58
CA PRO A 99 23.67 -3.11 -3.51
C PRO A 99 22.76 -2.92 -4.74
N VAL A 100 22.08 -3.99 -5.18
CA VAL A 100 21.12 -3.94 -6.29
C VAL A 100 19.88 -3.15 -5.86
N THR A 101 19.32 -3.47 -4.69
CA THR A 101 18.16 -2.79 -4.15
C THR A 101 18.44 -1.32 -3.87
N ALA A 102 19.61 -0.98 -3.30
CA ALA A 102 20.02 0.41 -3.09
C ALA A 102 20.06 1.20 -4.41
N ARG A 103 20.66 0.63 -5.48
CA ARG A 103 20.70 1.26 -6.80
C ARG A 103 19.31 1.45 -7.42
N LEU A 104 18.43 0.46 -7.28
CA LEU A 104 17.04 0.56 -7.76
C LEU A 104 16.26 1.66 -7.04
N LEU A 105 16.36 1.72 -5.70
CA LEU A 105 15.67 2.73 -4.90
C LEU A 105 16.15 4.14 -5.25
N ARG A 106 17.46 4.35 -5.47
CA ARG A 106 17.98 5.64 -5.95
C ARG A 106 17.36 6.02 -7.30
N TYR A 107 17.35 5.10 -8.26
CA TYR A 107 16.77 5.33 -9.58
C TYR A 107 15.26 5.61 -9.52
N TRP A 108 14.51 4.91 -8.65
CA TRP A 108 13.06 5.12 -8.52
C TRP A 108 12.68 6.38 -7.77
N ARG A 109 13.53 6.84 -6.84
CA ARG A 109 13.35 8.07 -6.06
C ARG A 109 13.84 9.31 -6.79
N ASP A 110 14.59 9.16 -7.87
CA ASP A 110 15.15 10.25 -8.66
C ASP A 110 14.02 11.16 -9.21
N PRO A 111 13.95 12.44 -8.79
CA PRO A 111 12.94 13.38 -9.27
C PRO A 111 13.11 13.72 -10.77
N ASP A 112 14.31 13.56 -11.31
CA ASP A 112 14.67 13.91 -12.69
C ASP A 112 14.49 12.73 -13.66
N ARG A 113 14.01 11.58 -13.17
CA ARG A 113 13.64 10.45 -14.01
C ARG A 113 12.62 10.88 -15.07
N GLN A 114 12.89 10.53 -16.33
CA GLN A 114 12.01 10.83 -17.49
C GLN A 114 10.52 10.55 -17.24
N ARG A 115 10.21 9.46 -16.52
CA ARG A 115 8.86 9.14 -16.04
C ARG A 115 8.87 9.06 -14.52
N ARG A 116 8.64 10.19 -13.84
CA ARG A 116 8.60 10.25 -12.38
C ARG A 116 7.51 9.32 -11.83
N LEU A 117 7.85 8.55 -10.81
CA LEU A 117 6.93 7.62 -10.15
C LEU A 117 6.09 8.34 -9.09
N PHE A 118 4.84 7.92 -8.91
CA PHE A 118 4.02 8.42 -7.82
C PHE A 118 4.54 7.94 -6.47
N PHE A 119 4.36 8.75 -5.43
CA PHE A 119 4.78 8.40 -4.08
C PHE A 119 4.16 7.07 -3.63
N CYS A 120 2.88 6.82 -3.93
CA CYS A 120 2.22 5.57 -3.57
C CYS A 120 2.82 4.33 -4.25
N GLN A 121 3.43 4.49 -5.44
CA GLN A 121 4.12 3.40 -6.14
C GLN A 121 5.46 3.10 -5.47
N ILE A 122 6.22 4.16 -5.17
CA ILE A 122 7.50 4.08 -4.46
C ILE A 122 7.27 3.45 -3.07
N GLU A 123 6.31 3.96 -2.31
CA GLU A 123 6.01 3.48 -0.96
C GLU A 123 5.58 2.00 -0.95
N ALA A 124 4.80 1.56 -1.93
CA ALA A 124 4.41 0.16 -2.04
C ALA A 124 5.63 -0.75 -2.28
N ALA A 125 6.52 -0.37 -3.20
CA ALA A 125 7.75 -1.10 -3.47
C ALA A 125 8.69 -1.10 -2.25
N GLU A 126 8.86 0.06 -1.61
CA GLU A 126 9.65 0.22 -0.39
C GLU A 126 9.13 -0.63 0.77
N THR A 127 7.82 -0.73 0.93
CA THR A 127 7.23 -1.57 1.98
C THR A 127 7.50 -3.05 1.72
N ALA A 128 7.41 -3.51 0.47
CA ALA A 128 7.76 -4.88 0.10
C ALA A 128 9.25 -5.17 0.35
N ILE A 129 10.13 -4.24 -0.05
CA ILE A 129 11.57 -4.31 0.18
C ILE A 129 11.88 -4.31 1.67
N TRP A 130 11.25 -3.43 2.44
CA TRP A 130 11.46 -3.34 3.88
C TRP A 130 11.10 -4.67 4.55
N LEU A 131 9.94 -5.25 4.23
CA LEU A 131 9.54 -6.57 4.74
C LEU A 131 10.54 -7.68 4.34
N ALA A 132 11.07 -7.66 3.12
CA ALA A 132 11.94 -8.75 2.66
C ALA A 132 13.40 -8.59 3.07
N GLU A 133 13.90 -7.36 3.18
CA GLU A 133 15.32 -7.04 3.34
C GLU A 133 15.70 -6.51 4.72
N VAL A 134 14.84 -5.68 5.31
CA VAL A 134 15.19 -4.81 6.45
C VAL A 134 14.48 -5.22 7.75
N ALA A 135 13.24 -5.69 7.64
CA ALA A 135 12.39 -5.96 8.78
C ALA A 135 13.03 -7.01 9.71
N PRO A 136 13.02 -6.77 11.03
CA PRO A 136 13.56 -7.73 11.99
C PRO A 136 12.75 -9.02 11.94
N LYS A 137 13.37 -10.14 12.31
CA LYS A 137 12.70 -11.46 12.32
C LYS A 137 11.38 -11.44 13.10
N LEU A 138 11.34 -10.73 14.23
CA LEU A 138 10.14 -10.57 15.06
C LEU A 138 8.95 -9.99 14.27
N GLU A 139 9.19 -9.04 13.36
CA GLU A 139 8.13 -8.46 12.52
C GLU A 139 7.59 -9.50 11.53
N LEU A 140 8.47 -10.28 10.93
CA LEU A 140 8.08 -11.33 9.98
C LEU A 140 7.33 -12.46 10.66
N ASP A 141 7.71 -12.80 11.89
CA ASP A 141 7.01 -13.79 12.69
C ASP A 141 5.62 -13.28 13.10
N ARG A 142 5.48 -12.01 13.51
CA ARG A 142 4.18 -11.37 13.74
C ARG A 142 3.30 -11.41 12.48
N LEU A 143 3.85 -11.06 11.32
CA LEU A 143 3.11 -11.10 10.05
C LEU A 143 2.66 -12.53 9.71
N ARG A 144 3.49 -13.54 9.96
CA ARG A 144 3.13 -14.96 9.77
C ARG A 144 2.01 -15.40 10.70
N THR A 145 2.02 -14.99 11.97
CA THR A 145 0.94 -15.27 12.92
C THR A 145 -0.38 -14.68 12.43
N LEU A 146 -0.40 -13.38 12.08
CA LEU A 146 -1.59 -12.73 11.50
C LEU A 146 -2.07 -13.42 10.22
N ASN A 147 -1.13 -13.92 9.40
CA ASN A 147 -1.48 -14.65 8.19
C ASN A 147 -2.14 -15.99 8.48
N ALA A 148 -1.63 -16.72 9.49
CA ALA A 148 -2.12 -18.03 9.87
C ALA A 148 -3.55 -17.96 10.44
N GLU A 149 -3.87 -16.89 11.18
CA GLU A 149 -5.22 -16.61 11.68
C GLU A 149 -6.22 -16.37 10.54
N ALA A 150 -5.80 -15.74 9.44
CA ALA A 150 -6.67 -15.43 8.32
C ALA A 150 -6.77 -16.57 7.29
N ASN A 151 -5.62 -17.07 6.81
CA ASN A 151 -5.51 -18.14 5.81
C ASN A 151 -4.17 -18.89 5.97
N PRO A 152 -4.14 -20.08 6.59
CA PRO A 152 -2.90 -20.79 6.83
C PRO A 152 -2.22 -21.32 5.55
N GLY A 153 -0.98 -21.80 5.71
CA GLY A 153 -0.24 -22.58 4.71
C GLY A 153 0.61 -21.79 3.70
N LEU A 154 0.30 -20.52 3.45
CA LEU A 154 1.07 -19.67 2.54
C LEU A 154 1.18 -18.27 3.10
N LEU A 155 2.38 -17.67 3.09
CA LEU A 155 2.57 -16.27 3.43
C LEU A 155 1.96 -15.39 2.34
N ARG A 156 0.87 -14.69 2.67
CA ARG A 156 0.17 -13.78 1.75
C ARG A 156 0.38 -12.33 2.17
N ILE A 157 0.84 -11.50 1.24
CA ILE A 157 0.97 -10.06 1.44
C ILE A 157 0.07 -9.37 0.40
N ALA A 158 -0.77 -8.45 0.86
CA ALA A 158 -1.69 -7.72 0.02
C ALA A 158 -1.39 -6.21 0.08
N PHE A 159 -1.30 -5.58 -1.09
CA PHE A 159 -1.17 -4.14 -1.21
C PHE A 159 -2.50 -3.55 -1.72
N LYS A 160 -3.14 -2.70 -0.92
CA LYS A 160 -4.38 -2.00 -1.31
C LYS A 160 -4.03 -0.68 -1.99
N LEU A 161 -4.20 -0.62 -3.31
CA LEU A 161 -3.96 0.58 -4.12
C LEU A 161 -5.22 1.04 -4.85
N ALA A 162 -5.44 2.36 -4.89
CA ALA A 162 -6.54 2.96 -5.62
C ALA A 162 -6.51 2.64 -7.12
N THR A 163 -7.66 2.73 -7.78
CA THR A 163 -7.73 2.70 -9.26
C THR A 163 -7.02 3.93 -9.83
N GLY A 164 -6.24 3.74 -10.88
CA GLY A 164 -5.38 4.80 -11.45
C GLY A 164 -4.04 5.01 -10.74
N ALA A 165 -3.79 4.41 -9.57
CA ALA A 165 -2.52 4.57 -8.85
C ALA A 165 -1.30 3.88 -9.51
N GLY A 166 -1.49 3.16 -10.62
CA GLY A 166 -0.42 2.42 -11.30
C GLY A 166 -0.02 1.10 -10.63
N LYS A 167 -1.02 0.28 -10.28
CA LYS A 167 -0.81 -1.08 -9.72
C LYS A 167 0.15 -1.94 -10.55
N THR A 168 -0.01 -1.91 -11.88
CA THR A 168 0.86 -2.63 -12.81
C THR A 168 2.31 -2.16 -12.74
N THR A 169 2.54 -0.84 -12.59
CA THR A 169 3.88 -0.28 -12.39
C THR A 169 4.51 -0.85 -11.13
N VAL A 170 3.76 -0.90 -10.02
CA VAL A 170 4.25 -1.51 -8.76
C VAL A 170 4.59 -3.00 -8.96
N MET A 171 3.74 -3.76 -9.65
CA MET A 171 4.04 -5.16 -9.97
C MET A 171 5.34 -5.30 -10.77
N ALA A 172 5.53 -4.46 -11.80
CA ALA A 172 6.75 -4.45 -12.60
C ALA A 172 7.99 -4.08 -11.76
N MET A 173 7.88 -3.10 -10.86
CA MET A 173 8.94 -2.74 -9.92
C MET A 173 9.33 -3.92 -9.02
N LEU A 174 8.34 -4.64 -8.46
CA LEU A 174 8.60 -5.82 -7.62
C LEU A 174 9.27 -6.94 -8.41
N ILE A 175 8.80 -7.22 -9.62
CA ILE A 175 9.40 -8.23 -10.51
C ILE A 175 10.84 -7.83 -10.86
N ALA A 176 11.09 -6.58 -11.23
CA ALA A 176 12.42 -6.09 -11.56
C ALA A 176 13.37 -6.19 -10.36
N TRP A 177 12.93 -5.78 -9.17
CA TRP A 177 13.71 -5.89 -7.94
C TRP A 177 14.07 -7.34 -7.59
N GLN A 178 13.10 -8.24 -7.65
CA GLN A 178 13.30 -9.67 -7.38
C GLN A 178 14.25 -10.29 -8.42
N THR A 179 13.99 -10.07 -9.71
CA THR A 179 14.78 -10.63 -10.82
C THR A 179 16.23 -10.15 -10.79
N LEU A 180 16.46 -8.84 -10.61
CA LEU A 180 17.81 -8.28 -10.61
C LEU A 180 18.62 -8.75 -9.40
N ASN A 181 17.99 -8.89 -8.22
CA ASN A 181 18.64 -9.49 -7.07
C ASN A 181 18.89 -10.99 -7.27
N ALA A 182 17.94 -11.72 -7.86
CA ALA A 182 18.09 -13.13 -8.17
C ALA A 182 19.26 -13.40 -9.13
N ALA A 183 19.44 -12.54 -10.14
CA ALA A 183 20.57 -12.62 -11.07
C ALA A 183 21.95 -12.37 -10.42
N ARG A 184 22.00 -11.62 -9.31
CA ARG A 184 23.24 -11.30 -8.59
C ARG A 184 23.46 -12.11 -7.32
N LYS A 185 22.54 -13.01 -6.96
CA LYS A 185 22.62 -13.77 -5.71
C LYS A 185 23.77 -14.78 -5.75
N LYS A 186 24.39 -15.02 -4.59
CA LYS A 186 25.32 -16.15 -4.43
C LYS A 186 24.57 -17.47 -4.61
N ARG A 187 25.24 -18.46 -5.20
CA ARG A 187 24.68 -19.81 -5.41
C ARG A 187 24.15 -20.36 -4.07
N GLY A 188 22.90 -20.85 -4.07
CA GLY A 188 22.23 -21.41 -2.89
C GLY A 188 21.33 -20.45 -2.10
N SER A 189 21.29 -19.15 -2.41
CA SER A 189 20.33 -18.24 -1.77
C SER A 189 18.92 -18.38 -2.36
N SER A 190 17.92 -18.56 -1.50
CA SER A 190 16.49 -18.61 -1.84
C SER A 190 15.75 -17.30 -1.56
N ARG A 191 16.46 -16.23 -1.16
CA ARG A 191 15.85 -14.95 -0.76
C ARG A 191 15.11 -14.25 -1.90
N PHE A 192 15.59 -14.40 -3.13
CA PHE A 192 15.06 -13.74 -4.32
C PHE A 192 14.72 -14.74 -5.41
N THR A 193 13.66 -14.43 -6.17
CA THR A 193 13.13 -15.26 -7.26
C THR A 193 13.21 -14.53 -8.61
N ASP A 194 13.37 -15.29 -9.68
CA ASP A 194 13.23 -14.90 -11.09
C ASP A 194 11.99 -15.54 -11.74
N ALA A 195 11.27 -16.40 -11.00
CA ALA A 195 10.03 -17.03 -11.43
C ALA A 195 8.80 -16.33 -10.82
N PHE A 196 7.87 -15.90 -11.68
CA PHE A 196 6.65 -15.19 -11.29
C PHE A 196 5.43 -15.76 -12.01
N LEU A 197 4.31 -15.85 -11.28
CA LEU A 197 3.00 -16.17 -11.84
C LEU A 197 2.08 -14.96 -11.63
N VAL A 198 1.60 -14.38 -12.74
CA VAL A 198 0.62 -13.29 -12.71
C VAL A 198 -0.74 -13.83 -13.11
N ILE A 199 -1.69 -13.79 -12.17
CA ILE A 199 -3.06 -14.23 -12.38
C ILE A 199 -3.94 -13.00 -12.56
N ALA A 200 -4.72 -12.97 -13.65
CA ALA A 200 -5.67 -11.91 -13.96
C ALA A 200 -7.09 -12.49 -14.04
N PRO A 201 -8.14 -11.75 -13.63
CA PRO A 201 -9.51 -12.28 -13.54
C PRO A 201 -10.20 -12.54 -14.89
N GLY A 202 -9.55 -12.21 -16.02
CA GLY A 202 -10.10 -12.46 -17.35
C GLY A 202 -9.15 -12.03 -18.47
N ILE A 203 -9.46 -12.46 -19.71
CA ILE A 203 -8.62 -12.23 -20.89
C ILE A 203 -8.38 -10.74 -21.18
N THR A 204 -9.38 -9.88 -21.00
CA THR A 204 -9.25 -8.43 -21.23
C THR A 204 -8.23 -7.76 -20.31
N VAL A 205 -8.09 -8.24 -19.07
CA VAL A 205 -7.07 -7.73 -18.14
C VAL A 205 -5.70 -8.30 -18.52
N ARG A 206 -5.63 -9.60 -18.83
CA ARG A 206 -4.41 -10.25 -19.33
C ARG A 206 -3.84 -9.56 -20.57
N ASP A 207 -4.68 -9.25 -21.55
CA ASP A 207 -4.23 -8.69 -22.83
C ASP A 207 -3.72 -7.26 -22.64
N ARG A 208 -4.32 -6.48 -21.74
CA ARG A 208 -3.78 -5.18 -21.33
C ARG A 208 -2.42 -5.29 -20.63
N LEU A 209 -2.18 -6.35 -19.85
CA LEU A 209 -0.87 -6.59 -19.25
C LEU A 209 0.20 -6.97 -20.29
N ARG A 210 -0.18 -7.65 -21.39
CA ARG A 210 0.74 -7.98 -22.49
C ARG A 210 1.18 -6.75 -23.29
N LEU A 211 0.25 -5.87 -23.64
CA LEU A 211 0.57 -4.66 -24.42
C LEU A 211 1.53 -3.72 -23.69
N VAL A 212 1.51 -3.70 -22.35
CA VAL A 212 2.49 -2.94 -21.55
C VAL A 212 3.90 -3.51 -21.69
N ALA A 213 4.05 -4.82 -21.92
CA ALA A 213 5.36 -5.45 -22.14
C ALA A 213 5.93 -5.17 -23.55
N GLU A 214 5.08 -4.89 -24.53
CA GLU A 214 5.50 -4.63 -25.93
C GLU A 214 5.84 -3.16 -26.22
N GLN A 215 5.46 -2.23 -25.34
CA GLN A 215 5.69 -0.77 -25.49
C GLN A 215 6.84 -0.21 -24.62
N THR A 216 7.69 -1.08 -24.07
CA THR A 216 8.89 -0.69 -23.30
C THR A 216 10.14 -1.23 -23.98
#